data_AF-A0A821HRY5-F1
#
_entry.id   AF-A0A821HRY5-F1
#
_cell.length_a   1.000
_cell.length_b   1.000
_cell.length_c   1.000
_cell.angle_alpha   90.00
_cell.angle_beta   90.00
_cell.angle_gamma   90.00
#
_symmetry.space_group_name_H-M   'P 1'
#
loop_
_entity.id
_entity.type
_entity.pdbx_description
1 polymer ?
#
loop_
_entity_poly.entity_id
_entity_poly.type
_entity_poly.pdbx_seq_one_letter_code
_entity_poly.pdbx_strand_id
1 'polypeptide(L)'
;RITFVLAGFLGIFLILTIVFAALYGVQRNKNSTTIDTTTATDLCVTPYCIKAANYLLESIDKTVNPCDNFFEFACGTWLKKNRIPDDGKSFNCIFIFFNI
;
A
#
# COMPACT_ATOMS: atom_id res chain seq x y z
N ARG A 1 -42.10 17.81 -14.84
CA ARG A 1 -40.80 18.31 -15.34
C ARG A 1 -39.65 17.98 -14.39
N ILE A 2 -39.80 18.18 -13.08
CA ILE A 2 -38.81 17.79 -12.06
C ILE A 2 -38.58 16.26 -11.97
N THR A 3 -39.62 15.45 -12.21
CA THR A 3 -39.53 13.97 -12.19
C THR A 3 -38.53 13.40 -13.21
N PHE A 4 -38.41 14.01 -14.40
CA PHE A 4 -37.44 13.60 -15.42
C PHE A 4 -36.00 13.93 -15.01
N VAL A 5 -35.82 15.04 -14.29
CA VAL A 5 -34.51 15.46 -13.76
C VAL A 5 -34.06 14.52 -12.66
N LEU A 6 -34.97 14.14 -11.75
CA LEU A 6 -34.70 13.17 -10.69
C LEU A 6 -34.41 11.76 -11.23
N ALA A 7 -35.16 11.32 -12.24
CA ALA A 7 -34.90 10.05 -12.92
C ALA A 7 -33.52 10.04 -13.61
N GLY A 8 -33.11 11.17 -14.20
CA GLY A 8 -31.78 11.34 -14.79
C GLY A 8 -30.67 11.22 -13.75
N PHE A 9 -30.80 11.89 -12.59
CA PHE A 9 -29.80 11.81 -11.52
C PHE A 9 -29.66 10.39 -10.94
N LEU A 10 -30.77 9.68 -10.73
CA LEU A 10 -30.74 8.28 -10.28
C LEU A 10 -30.05 7.36 -11.30
N GLY A 11 -30.31 7.57 -12.59
CA GLY A 11 -29.63 6.84 -13.67
C GLY A 11 -28.12 7.09 -13.66
N ILE A 12 -27.68 8.34 -13.51
CA ILE A 12 -26.26 8.70 -13.46
C ILE A 12 -25.58 8.07 -12.23
N PHE A 13 -26.20 8.14 -11.05
CA PHE A 13 -25.66 7.51 -9.84
C PHE A 13 -25.51 6.00 -10.00
N LEU A 14 -26.51 5.30 -10.56
CA LEU A 14 -26.43 3.87 -10.82
C LEU A 14 -25.29 3.54 -11.79
N ILE A 15 -25.16 4.30 -12.89
CA ILE A 15 -24.07 4.10 -13.86
C ILE A 15 -22.70 4.30 -13.19
N LEU A 16 -22.53 5.35 -12.38
CA LEU A 16 -21.27 5.60 -11.68
C LEU A 16 -20.90 4.47 -10.71
N THR A 17 -21.88 3.93 -9.97
CA THR A 17 -21.63 2.80 -9.06
C THR A 17 -21.22 1.53 -9.79
N ILE A 18 -21.85 1.23 -10.95
CA ILE A 18 -21.50 0.07 -11.78
C ILE A 18 -20.09 0.23 -12.36
N VAL A 19 -19.74 1.43 -12.85
CA VAL A 19 -18.40 1.72 -13.36
C VAL A 19 -17.34 1.55 -12.26
N PHE A 20 -17.58 2.11 -11.06
CA PHE A 20 -16.68 1.95 -9.92
C PHE A 20 -16.56 0.47 -9.52
N ALA A 21 -17.68 -0.25 -9.37
CA ALA A 21 -17.66 -1.68 -9.05
C ALA A 21 -16.94 -2.51 -10.11
N ALA A 22 -17.06 -2.18 -11.40
CA ALA A 22 -16.32 -2.82 -12.47
C ALA A 22 -14.83 -2.48 -12.41
N LEU A 23 -14.43 -1.21 -12.22
CA LEU A 23 -13.02 -0.83 -12.12
C LEU A 23 -12.32 -1.42 -10.89
N TYR A 24 -13.01 -1.45 -9.75
CA TYR A 24 -12.50 -2.08 -8.53
C TYR A 24 -12.60 -3.61 -8.57
N GLY A 25 -13.61 -4.16 -9.23
CA GLY A 25 -13.82 -5.61 -9.39
C GLY A 25 -12.93 -6.25 -10.45
N VAL A 26 -12.56 -5.52 -11.51
CA VAL A 26 -11.64 -5.96 -12.58
C VAL A 26 -10.20 -6.09 -12.06
N GLN A 27 -9.88 -5.52 -10.90
CA GLN A 27 -8.64 -5.80 -10.15
C GLN A 27 -8.65 -7.17 -9.42
N ARG A 28 -9.66 -8.03 -9.64
CA ARG A 28 -9.67 -9.42 -9.14
C ARG A 28 -9.25 -10.45 -10.19
N ASN A 29 -8.38 -10.11 -11.15
CA ASN A 29 -7.74 -11.14 -11.99
C ASN A 29 -6.37 -10.74 -12.58
N LYS A 30 -5.40 -10.47 -11.69
CA LYS A 30 -3.99 -10.86 -11.85
C LYS A 30 -3.47 -11.41 -10.52
N ASN A 31 -4.21 -12.36 -9.95
CA ASN A 31 -3.73 -13.08 -8.78
C ASN A 31 -3.66 -14.57 -9.08
N SER A 32 -2.57 -14.96 -9.73
CA SER A 32 -1.97 -16.27 -9.54
C SER A 32 -0.57 -16.06 -8.99
N THR A 33 -0.47 -15.52 -7.78
CA THR A 33 0.66 -15.85 -6.91
C THR A 33 0.36 -17.22 -6.33
N THR A 34 0.64 -18.28 -7.09
CA THR A 34 0.98 -19.55 -6.48
C THR A 34 2.33 -19.32 -5.81
N ILE A 35 2.41 -19.44 -4.49
CA ILE A 35 3.70 -19.68 -3.83
C ILE A 35 4.04 -21.14 -4.15
N ASP A 36 4.40 -21.38 -5.41
CA ASP A 36 5.12 -22.58 -5.79
C ASP A 36 6.57 -22.35 -5.36
N THR A 37 7.06 -23.19 -4.47
CA THR A 37 8.46 -23.24 -4.02
C THR A 37 9.42 -23.65 -5.16
N THR A 38 9.10 -23.34 -6.42
CA THR A 38 9.86 -23.75 -7.60
C THR A 38 9.76 -22.75 -8.74
N THR A 39 10.02 -21.48 -8.47
CA THR A 39 10.73 -20.59 -9.43
C THR A 39 11.52 -19.55 -8.64
N ALA A 40 12.74 -19.90 -8.23
CA ALA A 40 13.75 -18.95 -7.77
C ALA A 40 14.20 -17.96 -8.87
N THR A 41 13.53 -17.95 -10.03
CA THR A 41 13.92 -17.24 -11.25
C THR A 41 13.33 -15.83 -11.37
N ASP A 42 12.35 -15.43 -10.54
CA ASP A 42 11.74 -14.08 -10.61
C ASP A 42 11.94 -13.24 -9.35
N LEU A 43 12.72 -13.74 -8.38
CA LEU A 43 13.10 -12.98 -7.20
C LEU A 43 14.40 -12.23 -7.46
N CYS A 44 14.39 -10.90 -7.23
CA CYS A 44 15.63 -10.14 -7.27
C CYS A 44 16.50 -10.51 -6.06
N VAL A 45 17.57 -11.27 -6.32
CA VAL A 45 18.56 -11.68 -5.32
C VAL A 45 19.88 -10.91 -5.44
N THR A 46 19.85 -9.75 -6.11
CA THR A 46 21.02 -8.87 -6.12
C THR A 46 21.32 -8.37 -4.69
N PRO A 47 22.58 -8.06 -4.35
CA PRO A 47 22.92 -7.53 -3.04
C PRO A 47 22.10 -6.29 -2.67
N TYR A 48 21.78 -5.46 -3.66
CA TYR A 48 20.91 -4.30 -3.52
C TYR A 48 19.49 -4.68 -3.06
N CYS A 49 18.85 -5.62 -3.76
CA CYS A 49 17.50 -6.08 -3.43
C CYS A 49 17.43 -6.74 -2.05
N ILE A 50 18.41 -7.57 -1.70
CA ILE A 50 18.49 -8.20 -0.37
C ILE A 50 18.66 -7.14 0.72
N LYS A 51 19.53 -6.15 0.48
CA LYS A 51 19.73 -5.02 1.40
C LYS A 51 18.42 -4.26 1.59
N ALA A 52 17.78 -3.84 0.50
CA ALA A 52 16.50 -3.11 0.55
C ALA A 52 15.39 -3.90 1.27
N ALA A 53 15.28 -5.20 1.00
CA ALA A 53 14.30 -6.07 1.66
C ALA A 53 14.52 -6.15 3.18
N ASN A 54 15.78 -6.31 3.62
CA ASN A 54 16.09 -6.33 5.05
C ASN A 54 15.78 -4.99 5.72
N TYR A 55 16.16 -3.86 5.11
CA TYR A 55 15.85 -2.53 5.64
C TYR A 55 14.34 -2.30 5.78
N LEU A 56 13.54 -2.73 4.79
CA LEU A 56 12.09 -2.66 4.87
C LEU A 56 11.56 -3.50 6.05
N LEU A 57 12.01 -4.75 6.18
CA LEU A 57 11.56 -5.67 7.23
C LEU A 57 11.89 -5.16 8.64
N GLU A 58 13.01 -4.46 8.81
CA GLU A 58 13.39 -3.88 10.11
C GLU A 58 12.59 -2.64 10.51
N SER A 59 11.89 -2.04 9.55
CA SER A 59 11.20 -0.75 9.69
C SER A 59 9.69 -0.88 9.89
N ILE A 60 9.07 -1.94 9.34
CA ILE A 60 7.63 -2.20 9.46
C ILE A 60 7.25 -2.77 10.83
N ASP A 61 6.03 -2.47 11.29
CA ASP A 61 5.40 -3.04 12.46
C ASP A 61 4.25 -3.97 12.06
N LYS A 62 4.51 -5.29 12.07
CA LYS A 62 3.53 -6.32 11.68
C LYS A 62 2.42 -6.53 12.71
N THR A 63 2.48 -5.87 13.87
CA THR A 63 1.42 -5.95 14.89
C THR A 63 0.23 -5.05 14.55
N VAL A 64 0.43 -4.07 13.67
CA VAL A 64 -0.60 -3.15 13.21
C VAL A 64 -1.24 -3.65 11.92
N ASN A 65 -2.56 -3.60 11.84
CA ASN A 65 -3.26 -3.90 10.60
C ASN A 65 -3.07 -2.74 9.60
N PRO A 66 -2.52 -2.97 8.39
CA PRO A 66 -2.31 -1.92 7.40
C PRO A 66 -3.60 -1.27 6.91
N CYS A 67 -4.75 -1.96 7.00
CA CYS A 67 -6.06 -1.41 6.64
C CYS A 67 -6.58 -0.40 7.68
N ASP A 68 -6.10 -0.50 8.92
CA ASP A 68 -6.52 0.36 10.02
C ASP A 68 -5.56 1.56 10.17
N ASN A 69 -4.25 1.31 10.13
CA ASN A 69 -3.23 2.36 10.17
C ASN A 69 -1.98 1.98 9.36
N PHE A 70 -1.99 2.31 8.07
CA PHE A 70 -0.87 2.02 7.17
C PHE A 70 0.42 2.74 7.57
N PHE A 71 0.33 3.95 8.13
CA PHE A 71 1.52 4.70 8.56
C PHE A 71 2.24 3.97 9.68
N GLU A 72 1.51 3.56 10.72
CA GLU A 72 2.10 2.84 11.84
C GLU A 72 2.55 1.43 11.46
N PHE A 73 1.84 0.76 10.55
CA PHE A 73 2.32 -0.49 9.96
C PHE A 73 3.65 -0.30 9.20
N ALA A 74 3.78 0.72 8.36
CA ALA A 74 4.96 0.92 7.54
C ALA A 74 6.16 1.45 8.35
N CYS A 75 5.91 2.20 9.42
CA CYS A 75 6.89 3.06 10.07
C CYS A 75 7.01 2.87 11.59
N GLY A 76 6.10 2.11 12.21
CA GLY A 76 5.98 2.00 13.66
C GLY A 76 7.23 1.45 14.33
N THR A 77 7.89 0.48 13.72
CA THR A 77 9.15 -0.07 14.25
C THR A 77 10.30 0.93 14.12
N TRP A 78 10.36 1.69 13.03
CA TRP A 78 11.36 2.74 12.86
C TRP A 78 11.22 3.84 13.90
N LEU A 79 9.99 4.30 14.16
CA LEU A 79 9.68 5.31 15.18
C LEU A 79 10.01 4.83 16.59
N LYS A 80 9.83 3.53 16.89
CA LYS A 80 10.21 2.94 18.18
C LYS A 80 11.72 2.91 18.40
N LYS A 81 12.51 2.76 17.33
CA LYS A 81 13.97 2.62 17.39
C LYS A 81 14.72 3.95 17.27
N ASN A 82 14.12 4.96 16.64
CA ASN A 82 14.79 6.22 16.33
C ASN A 82 14.06 7.39 16.99
N ARG A 83 14.75 8.08 17.89
CA ARG A 83 14.26 9.32 18.47
C ARG A 83 14.60 10.48 17.53
N ILE A 84 13.59 11.25 17.13
CA ILE A 84 13.77 12.44 16.30
C ILE A 84 14.57 13.47 17.13
N PRO A 85 15.74 13.93 16.65
CA PRO A 85 16.51 14.96 17.35
C PRO A 85 15.74 16.29 17.39
N ASP A 86 15.96 17.07 18.45
CA ASP A 86 15.26 18.33 18.71
C ASP A 86 15.63 19.44 17.71
N ASP A 87 16.60 19.21 16.82
CA ASP A 87 17.05 20.13 15.77
C ASP A 87 16.07 20.26 14.59
N GLY A 88 14.92 19.58 14.66
CA GLY A 88 13.80 19.76 13.73
C GLY A 88 14.07 19.21 12.32
N LYS A 89 15.18 18.49 12.13
CA LYS A 89 15.40 17.75 10.89
C LYS A 89 14.39 16.61 10.86
N SER A 90 13.54 16.60 9.83
CA SER A 90 12.50 15.59 9.63
C SER A 90 13.10 14.24 9.24
N PHE A 91 13.78 13.60 10.19
CA PHE A 91 14.06 12.18 10.15
C PHE A 91 12.73 11.47 10.39
N ASN A 92 12.06 11.10 9.31
CA ASN A 92 10.87 10.28 9.35
C ASN A 92 11.18 8.94 8.68
N CYS A 93 10.25 8.00 8.80
CA CYS A 93 10.24 6.75 8.03
C CYS A 93 10.48 6.94 6.52
N ILE A 94 10.17 8.12 5.96
CA ILE A 94 10.51 8.47 4.58
C ILE A 94 12.02 8.36 4.28
N PHE A 95 12.88 8.53 5.29
CA PHE A 95 14.32 8.39 5.19
C PHE A 95 14.77 6.95 4.87
N ILE A 96 13.93 5.94 5.18
CA ILE A 96 14.15 4.55 4.76
C ILE A 96 14.19 4.45 3.23
N PHE A 97 13.38 5.25 2.52
CA PHE A 97 13.35 5.28 1.06
C PHE A 97 14.47 6.12 0.42
N PHE A 98 15.07 7.05 1.16
CA PHE A 98 16.17 7.90 0.66
C PHE A 98 17.57 7.29 0.88
N ASN A 99 17.69 6.23 1.68
CA ASN A 99 18.99 5.56 2.00
C ASN A 99 19.15 4.17 1.35
N ILE A 100 18.14 3.73 0.59
CA ILE A 100 18.18 2.64 -0.38
C ILE A 100 18.46 3.25 -1.76
#